data_AF-A0A534ZSX6-F1
#
_entry.id   AF-A0A534ZSX6-F1
#
_cell.length_a   1.000
_cell.length_b   1.000
_cell.length_c   1.000
_cell.angle_alpha   90.00
_cell.angle_beta   90.00
_cell.angle_gamma   90.00
#
_symmetry.space_group_name_H-M   'P 1'
#
loop_
_entity.id
_entity.type
_entity.pdbx_description
1 polymer ?
#
loop_
_entity_poly.entity_id
_entity_poly.type
_entity_poly.pdbx_seq_one_letter_code
_entity_poly.pdbx_strand_id
1 'polypeptide(L)'
;MSRTRWLLGVALLLGLATVAAPEERPPEERPRWEFEFAPYAWLAGNYGSLTVKGHVAQVSVSPIDVYHLLEDGNAFAGTGYLAARYERWSVFSDSLGGYAEEGITERIPTQLCTLSV
;
A
#
# COMPACT_ATOMS: atom_id res chain seq x y z
N MET A 1 -15.87 -17.67 -10.76
CA MET A 1 -15.26 -16.96 -11.92
C MET A 1 -13.76 -17.25 -11.92
N SER A 2 -13.20 -17.58 -13.08
CA SER A 2 -11.99 -18.39 -13.26
C SER A 2 -10.66 -17.66 -12.95
N ARG A 3 -9.88 -18.23 -12.02
CA ARG A 3 -8.49 -17.85 -11.66
C ARG A 3 -7.50 -17.86 -12.84
N THR A 4 -7.87 -18.50 -13.96
CA THR A 4 -7.01 -18.71 -15.13
C THR A 4 -6.78 -17.44 -15.95
N ARG A 5 -7.65 -16.42 -15.82
CA ARG A 5 -7.52 -15.16 -16.59
C ARG A 5 -6.46 -14.19 -16.05
N TRP A 6 -6.13 -14.27 -14.77
CA TRP A 6 -5.16 -13.36 -14.13
C TRP A 6 -3.71 -13.69 -14.49
N LEU A 7 -3.38 -14.97 -14.70
CA LEU A 7 -2.01 -15.41 -15.03
C LEU A 7 -1.58 -15.02 -16.46
N LEU A 8 -2.54 -14.85 -17.38
CA LEU A 8 -2.25 -14.41 -18.75
C LEU A 8 -1.92 -12.91 -18.84
N GLY A 9 -2.44 -12.09 -17.93
CA GLY A 9 -2.17 -10.64 -17.91
C GLY A 9 -0.75 -10.31 -17.44
N VAL A 10 -0.23 -11.05 -16.46
CA VAL A 10 1.13 -10.84 -15.92
C VAL A 10 2.21 -11.37 -16.87
N ALA A 11 1.95 -12.48 -17.57
CA ALA A 11 2.90 -13.05 -18.53
C ALA A 11 3.09 -12.19 -19.79
N LEU A 12 2.08 -11.42 -20.20
CA LEU A 12 2.16 -10.58 -21.40
C LEU A 12 3.00 -9.30 -21.18
N LEU A 13 3.15 -8.85 -19.93
CA LEU A 13 3.99 -7.68 -19.58
C LEU A 13 5.48 -8.01 -19.50
N LEU A 14 5.87 -9.28 -19.35
CA LEU A 14 7.26 -9.71 -19.19
C LEU A 14 7.94 -10.18 -20.50
N GLY A 15 7.20 -10.26 -21.60
CA GLY A 15 7.64 -10.95 -22.82
C GLY A 15 8.18 -10.08 -23.97
N LEU A 16 8.23 -8.75 -23.85
CA LEU A 16 8.58 -7.85 -24.97
C LEU A 16 9.76 -6.92 -24.66
N ALA A 17 10.95 -7.47 -24.39
CA ALA A 17 12.19 -6.67 -24.43
C ALA A 17 13.46 -7.52 -24.59
N THR A 18 13.59 -8.31 -25.65
CA THR A 18 14.91 -8.82 -26.06
C THR A 18 15.10 -8.69 -27.56
N VAL A 19 15.34 -7.46 -28.02
CA VAL A 19 16.03 -7.19 -29.28
C VAL A 19 17.48 -6.91 -28.90
N ALA A 20 18.40 -7.79 -29.27
CA ALA A 20 19.82 -7.55 -29.16
C ALA A 20 20.18 -6.39 -30.12
N ALA A 21 20.50 -5.23 -29.55
CA ALA A 21 20.98 -4.07 -30.30
C ALA A 21 22.50 -4.20 -30.54
N PRO A 22 23.02 -3.72 -31.69
CA PRO A 22 24.45 -3.71 -31.97
C PRO A 22 25.20 -2.80 -30.99
N GLU A 23 26.44 -3.18 -30.66
CA GLU A 23 27.31 -2.44 -29.73
C GLU A 23 27.82 -1.14 -30.38
N GLU A 24 27.07 -0.07 -30.17
CA GLU A 24 27.47 1.31 -30.45
C GLU A 24 28.41 1.80 -29.35
N ARG A 25 29.56 2.39 -29.74
CA ARG A 25 30.47 3.07 -28.80
C ARG A 25 29.65 4.05 -27.98
N PRO A 26 29.82 4.10 -26.63
CA PRO A 26 28.97 4.94 -25.80
C PRO A 26 29.16 6.39 -26.27
N PRO A 27 28.09 7.05 -26.78
CA PRO A 27 28.15 8.49 -26.99
C PRO A 27 28.47 9.11 -25.63
N GLU A 28 29.34 10.15 -25.59
CA GLU A 28 29.56 10.93 -24.37
C GLU A 28 28.20 11.15 -23.70
N GLU A 29 28.04 10.55 -22.51
CA GLU A 29 26.77 10.53 -21.83
C GLU A 29 26.44 11.95 -21.40
N ARG A 30 25.72 12.65 -22.29
CA ARG A 30 25.12 13.92 -21.94
C ARG A 30 24.31 13.69 -20.68
N PRO A 31 24.38 14.62 -19.72
CA PRO A 31 23.66 14.45 -18.47
C PRO A 31 22.17 14.30 -18.74
N ARG A 32 21.64 13.16 -18.30
CA ARG A 32 20.26 12.74 -18.48
C ARG A 32 19.60 12.58 -17.13
N TRP A 33 18.28 12.79 -17.12
CA TRP A 33 17.47 12.45 -15.96
C TRP A 33 17.26 10.94 -15.91
N GLU A 34 17.52 10.36 -14.75
CA GLU A 34 17.19 8.97 -14.42
C GLU A 34 16.07 8.98 -13.39
N PHE A 35 15.06 8.13 -13.59
CA PHE A 35 13.93 8.01 -12.68
C PHE A 35 13.83 6.58 -12.16
N GLU A 36 13.60 6.45 -10.87
CA GLU A 36 13.36 5.18 -10.20
C GLU A 36 12.01 5.24 -9.49
N PHE A 37 11.21 4.19 -9.66
CA PHE A 37 9.94 4.02 -8.96
C PHE A 37 9.87 2.60 -8.39
N ALA A 38 9.65 2.50 -7.09
CA ALA A 38 9.48 1.23 -6.40
C ALA A 38 8.20 1.26 -5.56
N PRO A 39 7.08 0.71 -6.05
CA PRO A 39 5.89 0.52 -5.24
C PRO A 39 6.13 -0.64 -4.28
N TYR A 40 5.70 -0.49 -3.04
CA TYR A 40 5.70 -1.56 -2.06
C TYR A 40 4.48 -1.42 -1.16
N ALA A 41 4.22 -2.42 -0.31
CA ALA A 41 3.09 -2.39 0.63
C ALA A 41 3.44 -3.21 1.88
N TRP A 42 2.89 -2.79 3.01
CA TRP A 42 2.93 -3.52 4.27
C TRP A 42 1.54 -3.47 4.93
N LEU A 43 1.16 -4.54 5.62
CA LEU A 43 -0.05 -4.60 6.44
C LEU A 43 0.38 -4.61 7.90
N ALA A 44 0.05 -3.58 8.67
CA ALA A 44 0.21 -3.63 10.13
C ALA A 44 -1.14 -3.81 10.81
N GLY A 45 -1.13 -4.61 11.87
CA GLY A 45 -2.21 -4.60 12.83
C GLY A 45 -2.11 -3.38 13.75
N ASN A 46 -3.27 -2.87 14.19
CA ASN A 46 -3.37 -1.80 15.16
C ASN A 46 -3.95 -2.38 16.47
N TYR A 47 -3.17 -2.29 17.54
CA TYR A 47 -3.56 -2.79 18.85
C TYR A 47 -3.40 -1.67 19.88
N GLY A 48 -4.45 -1.41 20.66
CA GLY A 48 -4.40 -0.37 21.67
C GLY A 48 -5.74 -0.11 22.32
N SER A 49 -5.80 1.00 23.05
CA SER A 49 -7.04 1.46 23.67
C SER A 49 -7.25 2.93 23.38
N LEU A 50 -8.48 3.28 23.04
CA LEU A 50 -8.93 4.65 22.82
C LEU A 50 -9.82 5.05 23.99
N THR A 51 -9.50 6.15 24.64
CA THR A 51 -10.38 6.72 25.66
C THR A 51 -11.25 7.81 25.03
N VAL A 52 -12.56 7.59 24.96
CA VAL A 52 -13.54 8.57 24.45
C VAL A 52 -14.49 8.92 25.58
N LYS A 53 -14.50 10.19 26.01
CA LYS A 53 -15.38 10.68 27.10
C LYS A 53 -15.33 9.81 28.37
N GLY A 54 -14.14 9.35 28.76
CA GLY A 54 -13.92 8.52 29.94
C GLY A 54 -14.22 7.02 29.77
N HIS A 55 -14.65 6.57 28.59
CA HIS A 55 -14.85 5.16 28.26
C HIS A 55 -13.66 4.65 27.46
N VAL A 56 -13.17 3.46 27.82
CA VAL A 56 -12.01 2.84 27.18
C VAL A 56 -12.51 1.81 26.17
N ALA A 57 -12.41 2.13 24.89
CA ALA A 57 -12.63 1.20 23.79
C ALA A 57 -11.31 0.47 23.47
N GLN A 58 -11.35 -0.85 23.38
CA GLN A 58 -10.19 -1.65 22.95
C GLN A 58 -10.21 -1.73 21.42
N VAL A 59 -9.10 -1.35 20.80
CA VAL A 59 -8.88 -1.48 19.36
C VAL A 59 -7.95 -2.66 19.14
N SER A 60 -8.41 -3.65 18.39
CA SER A 60 -7.62 -4.82 18.02
C SER A 60 -7.94 -5.17 16.58
N VAL A 61 -7.26 -4.51 15.65
CA VAL A 61 -7.36 -4.76 14.23
C VAL A 61 -6.12 -5.55 13.82
N SER A 62 -6.30 -6.83 13.48
CA SER A 62 -5.19 -7.67 13.03
C SER A 62 -4.83 -7.38 11.56
N PRO A 63 -3.66 -7.80 11.06
CA PRO A 63 -3.30 -7.61 9.66
C PRO A 63 -4.31 -8.22 8.66
N ILE A 64 -4.97 -9.32 9.03
CA ILE A 64 -5.99 -9.94 8.17
C ILE A 64 -7.29 -9.13 8.15
N ASP A 65 -7.64 -8.45 9.25
CA ASP A 65 -8.79 -7.55 9.29
C ASP A 65 -8.54 -6.33 8.39
N VAL A 66 -7.33 -5.76 8.40
CA VAL A 66 -6.93 -4.69 7.47
C VAL A 66 -7.00 -5.17 6.02
N TYR A 67 -6.56 -6.40 5.74
CA TYR A 67 -6.66 -6.98 4.40
C TYR A 67 -8.11 -7.09 3.93
N HIS A 68 -9.03 -7.51 4.80
CA HIS A 68 -10.46 -7.56 4.47
C HIS A 68 -11.05 -6.17 4.22
N LEU A 69 -10.66 -5.15 4.99
CA LEU A 69 -11.07 -3.77 4.71
C LEU A 69 -10.61 -3.29 3.33
N LEU A 70 -9.40 -3.67 2.91
CA LEU A 70 -8.89 -3.37 1.57
C LEU A 70 -9.66 -4.14 0.48
N GLU A 71 -9.97 -5.42 0.68
CA GLU A 71 -10.75 -6.23 -0.27
C GLU A 71 -12.18 -5.72 -0.43
N ASP A 72 -12.82 -5.31 0.67
CA ASP A 72 -14.20 -4.82 0.70
C ASP A 72 -14.33 -3.37 0.20
N GLY A 73 -13.20 -2.70 -0.09
CA GLY A 73 -13.15 -1.32 -0.57
C GLY A 73 -13.40 -0.26 0.50
N ASN A 74 -13.38 -0.65 1.78
CA ASN A 74 -13.54 0.23 2.94
C ASN A 74 -12.19 0.77 3.46
N ALA A 75 -11.08 0.41 2.81
CA ALA A 75 -9.78 0.98 3.08
C ALA A 75 -8.95 1.12 1.80
N PHE A 76 -7.96 1.99 1.85
CA PHE A 76 -6.87 2.08 0.88
C PHE A 76 -5.56 2.34 1.63
N ALA A 77 -4.49 1.67 1.22
CA ALA A 77 -3.14 1.96 1.67
C ALA A 77 -2.19 1.84 0.47
N GLY A 78 -1.41 2.89 0.24
CA GLY A 78 -0.42 2.95 -0.82
C GLY A 78 0.90 3.44 -0.26
N THR A 79 1.99 2.73 -0.60
CA THR A 79 3.35 3.17 -0.28
C THR A 79 4.22 3.07 -1.52
N GLY A 80 5.19 3.97 -1.64
CA GLY A 80 6.08 3.95 -2.78
C GLY A 80 7.24 4.92 -2.65
N TYR A 81 8.32 4.53 -3.31
CA TYR A 81 9.53 5.31 -3.45
C TYR A 81 9.63 5.89 -4.86
N LEU A 82 10.01 7.15 -4.94
CA LEU A 82 10.29 7.87 -6.18
C LEU A 82 11.65 8.55 -6.06
N ALA A 83 12.51 8.42 -7.07
CA ALA A 83 13.74 9.18 -7.17
C ALA A 83 13.98 9.73 -8.57
N ALA A 84 14.59 10.90 -8.62
CA ALA A 84 15.09 11.54 -9.83
C ALA A 84 16.55 11.92 -9.63
N ARG A 85 17.41 11.52 -10.58
CA ARG A 85 18.85 11.78 -10.56
C ARG A 85 19.30 12.53 -11.81
N TYR A 86 20.20 13.49 -11.62
CA TYR A 86 20.86 14.23 -12.69
C TYR A 86 22.35 14.42 -12.33
N GLU A 87 23.23 13.68 -13.00
CA GLU A 87 24.65 13.56 -12.64
C GLU A 87 24.89 13.26 -11.15
N ARG A 88 25.40 14.25 -10.41
CA ARG A 88 25.73 14.20 -8.98
C ARG A 88 24.57 14.60 -8.07
N TRP A 89 23.47 15.10 -8.62
CA TRP A 89 22.32 15.57 -7.85
C TRP A 89 21.22 14.51 -7.86
N SER A 90 20.58 14.31 -6.71
CA SER A 90 19.41 13.45 -6.58
C SER A 90 18.37 14.10 -5.69
N VAL A 91 17.10 13.81 -5.99
CA VAL A 91 15.97 14.05 -5.10
C VAL A 91 15.20 12.74 -5.01
N PHE A 92 14.76 12.41 -3.80
CA PHE A 92 13.97 11.22 -3.55
C PHE A 92 12.83 11.53 -2.58
N SER A 93 11.75 10.76 -2.69
CA SER A 93 10.62 10.78 -1.78
C SER A 93 10.21 9.36 -1.48
N ASP A 94 10.07 9.06 -0.20
CA ASP A 94 9.34 7.91 0.27
C ASP A 94 7.99 8.39 0.80
N SER A 95 6.91 7.83 0.27
CA SER A 95 5.56 8.31 0.54
C SER A 95 4.69 7.14 0.99
N LEU A 96 3.94 7.39 2.06
CA LEU A 96 2.87 6.51 2.53
C LEU A 96 1.57 7.32 2.65
N GLY A 97 0.46 6.69 2.31
CA GLY A 97 -0.85 7.30 2.44
C GLY A 97 -1.96 6.27 2.41
N GLY A 98 -3.06 6.56 3.08
CA GLY A 98 -4.19 5.64 3.16
C GLY A 98 -5.34 6.18 4.00
N TYR A 99 -6.46 5.48 3.93
CA TYR A 99 -7.61 5.65 4.80
C TYR A 99 -8.20 4.29 5.14
N ALA A 100 -8.92 4.21 6.25
CA ALA A 100 -9.74 3.06 6.61
C ALA A 100 -11.03 3.57 7.24
N GLU A 101 -12.16 3.07 6.76
CA GLU A 101 -13.47 3.27 7.34
C GLU A 101 -13.86 2.01 8.09
N GLU A 102 -13.85 2.07 9.42
CA GLU A 102 -14.24 0.96 10.28
C GLU A 102 -15.32 1.42 11.26
N GLY A 103 -16.46 0.72 11.26
CA GLY A 103 -17.52 0.92 12.23
C GLY A 103 -17.14 0.27 13.55
N ILE A 104 -16.83 1.08 14.57
CA ILE A 104 -16.55 0.56 15.92
C ILE A 104 -17.89 0.09 16.51
N THR A 105 -18.11 -1.23 16.57
CA THR A 105 -19.25 -1.78 17.31
C THR A 105 -18.85 -1.92 18.78
N GLU A 106 -19.32 -1.01 19.65
CA GLU A 106 -19.01 -1.04 21.08
C GLU A 106 -20.17 -1.67 21.85
N ARG A 107 -19.87 -2.69 22.67
CA ARG A 107 -20.83 -3.22 23.65
C ARG A 107 -20.67 -2.45 24.95
N ILE A 108 -21.56 -1.49 25.19
CA ILE A 108 -21.59 -0.72 26.43
C ILE A 108 -22.44 -1.50 27.45
N PRO A 109 -21.85 -2.03 28.54
CA PRO A 109 -22.64 -2.60 29.63
C PRO A 109 -23.35 -1.47 30.38
N THR A 110 -24.65 -1.32 30.16
CA THR A 110 -25.49 -0.45 31.00
C THR A 110 -26.06 -1.27 32.15
N GLN A 111 -26.43 -0.63 33.26
CA GLN A 111 -27.03 -1.31 34.42
C GLN A 111 -28.36 -2.03 34.11
N LEU A 112 -28.91 -1.84 32.92
CA LEU A 112 -30.20 -2.39 32.51
C LEU A 112 -30.07 -3.43 31.38
N CYS A 113 -29.10 -3.30 30.45
CA CYS A 113 -28.83 -4.24 29.34
C CYS A 113 -27.46 -3.98 28.69
N THR A 114 -26.94 -4.98 27.96
CA THR A 114 -25.81 -4.79 27.02
C THR A 114 -26.34 -4.12 25.75
N LEU A 115 -25.90 -2.90 25.46
CA LEU A 115 -26.30 -2.16 24.26
C LEU A 115 -25.20 -2.32 23.21
N SER A 116 -25.57 -2.76 22.00
CA SER A 116 -24.67 -2.85 20.84
C SER A 116 -24.97 -1.66 19.94
N VAL A 117 -23.99 -0.77 19.73
CA VAL A 117 -24.05 0.35 18.77
C VAL A 117 -22.94 0.16 17.77
#